data_AF-A0A920CAV1-F1
#
_entry.id   AF-A0A920CAV1-F1
#
_cell.length_a   1.000
_cell.length_b   1.000
_cell.length_c   1.000
_cell.angle_alpha   90.00
_cell.angle_beta   90.00
_cell.angle_gamma   90.00
#
_symmetry.space_group_name_H-M   'P 1'
#
loop_
_entity.id
_entity.type
_entity.pdbx_description
1 polymer ?
#
loop_
_entity_poly.entity_id
_entity_poly.type
_entity_poly.pdbx_seq_one_letter_code
_entity_poly.pdbx_strand_id
1 'polypeptide(L)'
;MNVNGYLTRLGIKEQRQASLDFLRLLQNGHVTRIPFENLDIVGGIPLSLNAENQYDKIVSRERGGVCYELNGLFHELLRKLGFSVSLTAATVKTEDGWFLTGSHAINMVRVDGSDYLVDVGFGGRTPRQPVPLTGKEVHDADGGSYRIRPWGDREGKLVLERREGSDWDTLYKFDPAETKQLKDFYDVFMMTQYGEQSKFNKMPVAMILTEAGRITLNDHSLTMVMENRKAKEVIKPGDFEKVLADIFNIKSPPKQIER
;
A
#
# COMPACT_ATOMS: atom_id res chain seq x y z
N MET A 1 19.39 -4.37 4.61
CA MET A 1 18.67 -3.08 4.51
C MET A 1 19.23 -2.04 5.46
N ASN A 2 19.55 -0.84 4.95
CA ASN A 2 19.97 0.34 5.71
C ASN A 2 18.75 1.15 6.18
N VAL A 3 18.51 1.18 7.50
CA VAL A 3 17.36 1.85 8.14
C VAL A 3 17.38 3.36 7.89
N ASN A 4 18.53 4.02 8.03
CA ASN A 4 18.64 5.47 7.86
C ASN A 4 18.33 5.91 6.43
N GLY A 5 18.74 5.12 5.43
CA GLY A 5 18.37 5.38 4.03
C GLY A 5 16.85 5.28 3.82
N TYR A 6 16.19 4.30 4.47
CA TYR A 6 14.74 4.20 4.39
C TYR A 6 14.05 5.37 5.11
N LEU A 7 14.46 5.71 6.34
CA LEU A 7 13.93 6.88 7.05
C LEU A 7 14.10 8.16 6.23
N THR A 8 15.23 8.33 5.56
CA THR A 8 15.48 9.47 4.64
C THR A 8 14.47 9.47 3.49
N ARG A 9 14.20 8.31 2.86
CA ARG A 9 13.17 8.17 1.82
C ARG A 9 11.77 8.54 2.31
N LEU A 10 11.48 8.30 3.59
CA LEU A 10 10.24 8.69 4.27
C LEU A 10 10.24 10.16 4.74
N GLY A 11 11.34 10.91 4.59
CA GLY A 11 11.47 12.28 5.08
C GLY A 11 11.67 12.40 6.60
N ILE A 12 12.09 11.33 7.26
CA ILE A 12 12.27 11.25 8.70
C ILE A 12 13.75 11.42 9.01
N LYS A 13 14.09 12.46 9.78
CA LYS A 13 15.47 12.86 10.08
C LYS A 13 16.17 11.94 11.08
N GLU A 14 15.42 11.40 12.03
CA GLU A 14 15.98 10.66 13.15
C GLU A 14 15.08 9.48 13.53
N GLN A 15 15.73 8.37 13.91
CA GLN A 15 15.07 7.24 14.53
C GLN A 15 14.56 7.63 15.92
N ARG A 16 13.38 7.11 16.29
CA ARG A 16 12.76 7.31 17.61
C ARG A 16 12.43 5.96 18.24
N GLN A 17 12.03 5.98 19.51
CA GLN A 17 11.50 4.80 20.20
C GLN A 17 10.24 4.28 19.49
N ALA A 18 10.09 2.95 19.44
CA ALA A 18 8.91 2.27 18.93
C ALA A 18 7.68 2.62 19.77
N SER A 19 6.94 3.62 19.29
CA SER A 19 5.77 4.22 19.92
C SER A 19 4.68 4.43 18.86
N LEU A 20 3.43 4.60 19.29
CA LEU A 20 2.33 4.81 18.35
C LEU A 20 2.53 6.07 17.49
N ASP A 21 3.08 7.15 18.07
CA ASP A 21 3.34 8.39 17.33
C ASP A 21 4.44 8.21 16.28
N PHE A 22 5.47 7.43 16.58
CA PHE A 22 6.48 7.10 15.58
C PHE A 22 5.92 6.19 14.48
N LEU A 23 5.05 5.23 14.83
CA LEU A 23 4.37 4.37 13.86
C LEU A 23 3.47 5.19 12.90
N ARG A 24 2.73 6.17 13.44
CA ARG A 24 1.96 7.14 12.64
C ARG A 24 2.85 7.91 11.67
N LEU A 25 3.98 8.43 12.15
CA LEU A 25 4.92 9.17 11.34
C LEU A 25 5.51 8.31 10.20
N LEU A 26 5.88 7.06 10.51
CA LEU A 26 6.42 6.11 9.53
C LEU A 26 5.39 5.76 8.46
N GLN A 27 4.16 5.39 8.85
CA GLN A 27 3.11 5.02 7.90
C GLN A 27 2.72 6.21 7.03
N ASN A 28 2.51 7.39 7.62
CA ASN A 28 2.17 8.60 6.88
C ASN A 28 3.27 8.98 5.88
N GLY A 29 4.54 9.00 6.33
CA GLY A 29 5.68 9.29 5.46
C GLY A 29 5.82 8.29 4.31
N HIS A 30 5.47 7.01 4.53
CA HIS A 30 5.52 6.00 3.48
C HIS A 30 4.45 6.23 2.42
N VAL A 31 3.19 6.29 2.81
CA VAL A 31 2.07 6.37 1.85
C VAL A 31 2.02 7.70 1.10
N THR A 32 2.66 8.75 1.62
CA THR A 32 2.71 10.07 0.99
C THR A 32 3.95 10.32 0.13
N ARG A 33 4.98 9.46 0.21
CA ARG A 33 6.24 9.66 -0.53
C ARG A 33 6.61 8.48 -1.43
N ILE A 34 6.14 7.29 -1.12
CA ILE A 34 6.45 6.07 -1.88
C ILE A 34 5.17 5.66 -2.62
N PRO A 35 5.16 5.72 -3.96
CA PRO A 35 3.97 5.40 -4.72
C PRO A 35 3.69 3.90 -4.70
N PHE A 36 2.42 3.56 -4.78
CA PHE A 36 2.00 2.26 -5.28
C PHE A 36 2.14 2.25 -6.79
N GLU A 37 2.75 1.21 -7.37
CA GLU A 37 2.88 1.08 -8.83
C GLU A 37 3.11 -0.37 -9.28
N ASN A 38 2.73 -0.67 -10.52
CA ASN A 38 2.89 -1.98 -11.16
C ASN A 38 3.75 -1.92 -12.44
N LEU A 39 4.61 -0.90 -12.58
CA LEU A 39 5.33 -0.61 -13.82
C LEU A 39 6.29 -1.74 -14.21
N ASP A 40 6.93 -2.38 -13.24
CA ASP A 40 7.80 -3.53 -13.51
C ASP A 40 7.00 -4.71 -14.07
N ILE A 41 5.78 -4.95 -13.58
CA ILE A 41 4.91 -6.03 -14.07
C ILE A 41 4.55 -5.80 -15.54
N VAL A 42 4.10 -4.60 -15.89
CA VAL A 42 3.73 -4.28 -17.28
C VAL A 42 4.95 -4.20 -18.21
N GLY A 43 6.10 -3.79 -17.67
CA GLY A 43 7.40 -3.79 -18.35
C GLY A 43 8.06 -5.17 -18.43
N GLY A 44 7.41 -6.23 -17.94
CA GLY A 44 7.94 -7.60 -18.00
C GLY A 44 9.16 -7.86 -17.11
N ILE A 45 9.42 -6.99 -16.14
CA ILE A 45 10.48 -7.15 -15.14
C ILE A 45 9.91 -7.93 -13.96
N PRO A 46 10.45 -9.13 -13.64
CA PRO A 46 9.98 -9.90 -12.49
C PRO A 46 10.16 -9.11 -11.19
N LEU A 47 9.11 -9.11 -10.37
CA LEU A 47 9.17 -8.55 -9.02
C LEU A 47 10.03 -9.44 -8.11
N SER A 48 10.43 -8.91 -6.95
CA SER A 48 11.18 -9.68 -5.95
C SER A 48 10.49 -9.69 -4.59
N LEU A 49 10.46 -10.87 -3.96
CA LEU A 49 10.11 -11.04 -2.55
C LEU A 49 11.35 -10.99 -1.63
N ASN A 50 12.51 -10.60 -2.15
CA ASN A 50 13.72 -10.41 -1.36
C ASN A 50 13.81 -8.95 -0.89
N ALA A 51 14.00 -8.76 0.43
CA ALA A 51 14.02 -7.44 1.04
C ALA A 51 15.17 -6.53 0.55
N GLU A 52 16.30 -7.07 0.14
CA GLU A 52 17.42 -6.28 -0.40
C GLU A 52 17.10 -5.75 -1.80
N ASN A 53 16.50 -6.58 -2.65
CA ASN A 53 16.03 -6.16 -3.99
C ASN A 53 14.90 -5.12 -3.88
N GLN A 54 13.97 -5.32 -2.93
CA GLN A 54 12.90 -4.36 -2.66
C GLN A 54 13.48 -3.04 -2.14
N TYR A 55 14.47 -3.09 -1.26
CA TYR A 55 15.16 -1.89 -0.76
C TYR A 55 15.85 -1.14 -1.90
N ASP A 56 16.61 -1.82 -2.74
CA ASP A 56 17.26 -1.20 -3.89
C ASP A 56 16.25 -0.49 -4.80
N LYS A 57 15.14 -1.16 -5.13
CA LYS A 57 14.08 -0.58 -5.96
C LYS A 57 13.43 0.63 -5.28
N ILE A 58 12.87 0.45 -4.10
CA ILE A 58 11.97 1.44 -3.47
C ILE A 58 12.75 2.61 -2.84
N VAL A 59 13.89 2.31 -2.24
CA VAL A 59 14.69 3.29 -1.51
C VAL A 59 15.82 3.84 -2.37
N SER A 60 16.70 2.99 -2.92
CA SER A 60 17.88 3.46 -3.66
C SER A 60 17.53 4.05 -5.02
N ARG A 61 16.59 3.44 -5.76
CA ARG A 61 16.11 3.89 -7.08
C ARG A 61 14.85 4.76 -7.01
N GLU A 62 14.39 5.08 -5.79
CA GLU A 62 13.21 5.92 -5.50
C GLU A 62 11.90 5.47 -6.17
N ARG A 63 11.76 4.18 -6.50
CA ARG A 63 10.56 3.61 -7.12
C ARG A 63 9.46 3.30 -6.11
N GLY A 64 8.31 2.86 -6.62
CA GLY A 64 7.22 2.32 -5.83
C GLY A 64 7.21 0.79 -5.85
N GLY A 65 6.05 0.21 -5.59
CA GLY A 65 5.80 -1.21 -5.80
C GLY A 65 4.35 -1.60 -5.52
N VAL A 66 4.07 -2.91 -5.63
CA VAL A 66 2.78 -3.49 -5.23
C VAL A 66 2.77 -3.86 -3.75
N CYS A 67 1.62 -4.33 -3.22
CA CYS A 67 1.44 -4.57 -1.78
C CYS A 67 2.51 -5.48 -1.15
N TYR A 68 2.95 -6.54 -1.83
CA TYR A 68 3.98 -7.45 -1.32
C TYR A 68 5.34 -6.77 -1.16
N GLU A 69 5.69 -5.86 -2.08
CA GLU A 69 6.95 -5.11 -2.02
C GLU A 69 6.87 -4.02 -0.94
N LEU A 70 5.77 -3.27 -0.91
CA LEU A 70 5.59 -2.16 0.02
C LEU A 70 5.42 -2.64 1.46
N ASN A 71 4.43 -3.50 1.73
CA ASN A 71 4.17 -4.00 3.08
C ASN A 71 5.27 -4.96 3.55
N GLY A 72 5.91 -5.71 2.64
CA GLY A 72 7.05 -6.58 2.96
C GLY A 72 8.30 -5.78 3.36
N LEU A 73 8.66 -4.74 2.61
CA LEU A 73 9.79 -3.90 2.96
C LEU A 73 9.52 -3.07 4.23
N PHE A 74 8.29 -2.57 4.39
CA PHE A 74 7.89 -1.84 5.59
C PHE A 74 7.86 -2.72 6.83
N HIS A 75 7.46 -3.99 6.70
CA HIS A 75 7.57 -4.99 7.77
C HIS A 75 9.01 -5.10 8.32
N GLU A 76 9.98 -5.24 7.41
CA GLU A 76 11.40 -5.33 7.79
C GLU A 76 11.93 -4.04 8.42
N LEU A 77 11.41 -2.87 8.02
CA LEU A 77 11.73 -1.59 8.66
C LEU A 77 11.22 -1.58 10.11
N LEU A 78 9.94 -1.90 10.30
CA LEU A 78 9.31 -1.94 11.62
C LEU A 78 10.03 -2.91 12.57
N ARG A 79 10.38 -4.11 12.09
CA ARG A 79 11.18 -5.09 12.86
C ARG A 79 12.52 -4.52 13.30
N LYS A 80 13.26 -3.88 12.39
CA LYS A 80 14.58 -3.27 12.69
C LYS A 80 14.49 -2.08 13.64
N LEU A 81 13.36 -1.37 13.64
CA LEU A 81 13.08 -0.27 14.57
C LEU A 81 12.57 -0.76 15.95
N GLY A 82 12.41 -2.08 16.15
CA GLY A 82 12.02 -2.68 17.42
C GLY A 82 10.52 -2.75 17.66
N PHE A 83 9.68 -2.54 16.64
CA PHE A 83 8.24 -2.79 16.76
C PHE A 83 7.94 -4.29 16.82
N SER A 84 6.96 -4.66 17.64
CA SER A 84 6.34 -6.00 17.57
C SER A 84 5.40 -6.03 16.37
N VAL A 85 5.82 -6.70 15.30
CA VAL A 85 5.09 -6.71 14.03
C VAL A 85 5.03 -8.13 13.43
N SER A 86 3.90 -8.49 12.85
CA SER A 86 3.71 -9.67 12.00
C SER A 86 3.12 -9.27 10.64
N LEU A 87 3.43 -10.05 9.60
CA LEU A 87 2.69 -9.99 8.33
C LEU A 87 1.44 -10.86 8.43
N THR A 88 0.37 -10.42 7.78
CA THR A 88 -0.90 -11.14 7.67
C THR A 88 -1.42 -11.04 6.24
N ALA A 89 -2.15 -12.07 5.80
CA ALA A 89 -2.81 -12.07 4.51
C ALA A 89 -4.25 -11.57 4.61
N ALA A 90 -4.62 -10.66 3.72
CA ALA A 90 -5.96 -10.14 3.53
C ALA A 90 -6.52 -10.55 2.17
N THR A 91 -7.85 -10.58 2.06
CA THR A 91 -8.57 -10.87 0.82
C THR A 91 -9.37 -9.64 0.42
N VAL A 92 -9.05 -9.08 -0.75
CA VAL A 92 -9.63 -7.82 -1.24
C VAL A 92 -11.07 -8.00 -1.68
N LYS A 93 -11.94 -7.05 -1.30
CA LYS A 93 -13.30 -6.92 -1.83
C LYS A 93 -13.25 -6.10 -3.11
N THR A 94 -13.85 -6.63 -4.16
CA THR A 94 -14.01 -6.01 -5.48
C THR A 94 -15.48 -5.90 -5.83
N GLU A 95 -15.79 -5.21 -6.92
CA GLU A 95 -17.15 -5.12 -7.48
C GLU A 95 -17.72 -6.52 -7.79
N ASP A 96 -16.88 -7.41 -8.30
CA ASP A 96 -17.23 -8.80 -8.67
C ASP A 96 -17.26 -9.76 -7.47
N GLY A 97 -17.06 -9.27 -6.24
CA GLY A 97 -17.00 -10.08 -5.03
C GLY A 97 -15.61 -10.14 -4.41
N TRP A 98 -15.31 -11.23 -3.69
CA TRP A 98 -13.99 -11.42 -3.08
C TRP A 98 -12.98 -11.84 -4.14
N PHE A 99 -11.84 -11.14 -4.20
CA PHE A 99 -10.73 -11.54 -5.06
C PHE A 99 -10.02 -12.79 -4.49
N LEU A 100 -8.88 -13.16 -5.08
CA LEU A 100 -8.06 -14.29 -4.64
C LEU A 100 -7.79 -14.24 -3.13
N THR A 101 -8.04 -15.35 -2.45
CA THR A 101 -7.81 -15.48 -1.00
C THR A 101 -6.35 -15.18 -0.66
N GLY A 102 -6.14 -14.29 0.31
CA GLY A 102 -4.81 -13.94 0.79
C GLY A 102 -3.94 -13.13 -0.18
N SER A 103 -4.56 -12.49 -1.18
CA SER A 103 -3.87 -11.70 -2.23
C SER A 103 -3.33 -10.34 -1.80
N HIS A 104 -3.49 -9.94 -0.55
CA HIS A 104 -3.00 -8.65 -0.05
C HIS A 104 -2.18 -8.85 1.21
N ALA A 105 -0.94 -8.37 1.22
CA ALA A 105 -0.10 -8.36 2.41
C ALA A 105 -0.41 -7.13 3.26
N ILE A 106 -0.57 -7.31 4.56
CA ILE A 106 -0.75 -6.23 5.56
C ILE A 106 0.13 -6.49 6.78
N ASN A 107 0.39 -5.47 7.59
CA ASN A 107 1.11 -5.59 8.85
C ASN A 107 0.18 -5.48 10.05
N MET A 108 0.39 -6.36 11.03
CA MET A 108 -0.20 -6.28 12.35
C MET A 108 0.86 -5.81 13.34
N VAL A 109 0.63 -4.68 14.01
CA VAL A 109 1.62 -4.06 14.92
C VAL A 109 1.04 -3.93 16.32
N ARG A 110 1.77 -4.43 17.32
CA ARG A 110 1.45 -4.24 18.75
C ARG A 110 2.31 -3.14 19.34
N VAL A 111 1.67 -2.11 19.87
CA VAL A 111 2.34 -0.98 20.54
C VAL A 111 1.47 -0.49 21.70
N ASP A 112 2.10 -0.18 22.83
CA ASP A 112 1.41 0.30 24.05
C ASP A 112 0.24 -0.60 24.49
N GLY A 113 0.39 -1.92 24.33
CA GLY A 113 -0.62 -2.93 24.71
C GLY A 113 -1.82 -3.07 23.77
N SER A 114 -1.84 -2.33 22.66
CA SER A 114 -2.91 -2.34 21.66
C SER A 114 -2.42 -2.83 20.30
N ASP A 115 -3.30 -3.50 19.55
CA ASP A 115 -3.00 -4.01 18.21
C ASP A 115 -3.58 -3.09 17.13
N TYR A 116 -2.78 -2.85 16.09
CA TYR A 116 -3.10 -1.96 14.99
C TYR A 116 -2.88 -2.66 13.66
N LEU A 117 -3.82 -2.45 12.75
CA LEU A 117 -3.61 -2.71 11.33
C LEU A 117 -2.78 -1.57 10.75
N VAL A 118 -1.70 -1.95 10.08
CA VAL A 118 -0.79 -1.04 9.38
C VAL A 118 -0.65 -1.53 7.96
N ASP A 119 -1.08 -0.70 7.02
CA ASP A 119 -1.06 -1.01 5.60
C ASP A 119 -0.45 0.19 4.88
N VAL A 120 0.58 -0.06 4.07
CA VAL A 120 1.24 0.94 3.24
C VAL A 120 1.17 0.59 1.75
N GLY A 121 0.35 -0.40 1.38
CA GLY A 121 0.41 -1.04 0.06
C GLY A 121 -0.94 -1.27 -0.63
N PHE A 122 -2.04 -0.67 -0.16
CA PHE A 122 -3.37 -0.83 -0.75
C PHE A 122 -3.71 0.22 -1.84
N GLY A 123 -2.72 0.99 -2.28
CA GLY A 123 -2.90 2.05 -3.28
C GLY A 123 -3.71 3.24 -2.74
N GLY A 124 -4.59 3.81 -3.58
CA GLY A 124 -5.30 5.05 -3.28
C GLY A 124 -6.30 4.98 -2.12
N ARG A 125 -6.59 3.80 -1.55
CA ARG A 125 -7.47 3.65 -0.38
C ARG A 125 -6.74 3.17 0.87
N THR A 126 -5.42 3.34 0.90
CA THR A 126 -4.60 3.01 2.07
C THR A 126 -4.85 4.01 3.21
N PRO A 127 -4.99 3.58 4.47
CA PRO A 127 -5.02 4.49 5.62
C PRO A 127 -3.68 5.21 5.78
N ARG A 128 -3.68 6.52 6.06
CA ARG A 128 -2.44 7.27 6.40
C ARG A 128 -1.92 7.03 7.81
N GLN A 129 -2.68 6.33 8.64
CA GLN A 129 -2.36 6.10 10.04
C GLN A 129 -2.77 4.68 10.47
N PRO A 130 -2.17 4.14 11.55
CA PRO A 130 -2.51 2.82 12.06
C PRO A 130 -3.98 2.76 12.50
N VAL A 131 -4.70 1.73 12.06
CA VAL A 131 -6.11 1.54 12.40
C VAL A 131 -6.22 0.58 13.59
N PRO A 132 -6.75 1.01 14.75
CA PRO A 132 -6.81 0.17 15.93
C PRO A 132 -7.82 -0.97 15.76
N LEU A 133 -7.48 -2.17 16.23
CA LEU A 133 -8.38 -3.34 16.18
C LEU A 133 -9.56 -3.25 17.15
N THR A 134 -9.57 -2.24 18.02
CA THR A 134 -10.69 -1.94 18.93
C THR A 134 -11.95 -1.47 18.20
N GLY A 135 -11.87 -1.19 16.90
CA GLY A 135 -12.98 -0.69 16.07
C GLY A 135 -13.22 0.81 16.19
N LYS A 136 -12.35 1.54 16.91
CA LYS A 136 -12.36 3.00 16.95
C LYS A 136 -12.11 3.56 15.55
N GLU A 137 -12.92 4.54 15.15
CA GLU A 137 -12.77 5.22 13.86
C GLU A 137 -11.47 6.04 13.82
N VAL A 138 -10.80 6.00 12.67
CA VAL A 138 -9.64 6.83 12.34
C VAL A 138 -10.04 7.74 11.18
N HIS A 139 -10.05 9.04 11.45
CA HIS A 139 -10.27 10.04 10.42
C HIS A 139 -9.00 10.23 9.61
N ASP A 140 -9.16 10.26 8.29
CA ASP A 140 -8.06 10.45 7.34
C ASP A 140 -8.11 11.86 6.74
N ALA A 141 -6.96 12.33 6.27
CA ALA A 141 -6.79 13.71 5.84
C ALA A 141 -7.52 14.05 4.53
N ASP A 142 -7.97 13.03 3.77
CA ASP A 142 -8.79 13.22 2.57
C ASP A 142 -10.30 13.26 2.84
N GLY A 143 -10.70 13.37 4.11
CA GLY A 143 -12.10 13.40 4.54
C GLY A 143 -12.71 12.02 4.76
N GLY A 144 -11.98 10.94 4.45
CA GLY A 144 -12.41 9.57 4.71
C GLY A 144 -12.32 9.18 6.18
N SER A 145 -12.95 8.06 6.54
CA SER A 145 -12.74 7.41 7.84
C SER A 145 -12.52 5.92 7.66
N TYR A 146 -11.70 5.32 8.51
CA TYR A 146 -11.45 3.87 8.54
C TYR A 146 -11.85 3.28 9.87
N ARG A 147 -12.27 2.03 9.87
CA ARG A 147 -12.50 1.26 11.10
C ARG A 147 -12.36 -0.24 10.85
N ILE A 148 -12.12 -0.97 11.93
CA ILE A 148 -12.14 -2.42 11.94
C ILE A 148 -13.49 -2.91 12.46
N ARG A 149 -14.09 -3.91 11.81
CA ARG A 149 -15.32 -4.59 12.26
C ARG A 149 -15.18 -6.11 12.16
N PRO A 150 -15.95 -6.87 12.97
CA PRO A 150 -16.08 -8.31 12.78
C PRO A 150 -16.61 -8.64 11.38
N TRP A 151 -16.08 -9.71 10.77
CA TRP A 151 -16.58 -10.21 9.50
C TRP A 151 -17.73 -11.20 9.71
N GLY A 152 -18.94 -10.66 9.93
CA GLY A 152 -20.11 -11.45 10.32
C GLY A 152 -19.87 -12.17 11.66
N ASP A 153 -20.43 -13.38 11.81
CA ASP A 153 -20.32 -14.18 13.04
C ASP A 153 -19.06 -15.07 13.08
N ARG A 154 -18.09 -14.83 12.19
CA ARG A 154 -16.85 -15.64 12.10
C ARG A 154 -15.87 -15.18 13.17
N GLU A 155 -15.65 -16.03 14.16
CA GLU A 155 -14.72 -15.76 15.25
C GLU A 155 -13.32 -15.38 14.72
N GLY A 156 -12.75 -14.31 15.27
CA GLY A 156 -11.41 -13.81 14.94
C GLY A 156 -11.26 -13.14 13.57
N LYS A 157 -12.22 -13.30 12.63
CA LYS A 157 -12.11 -12.68 11.30
C LYS A 157 -12.60 -11.23 11.34
N LEU A 158 -11.83 -10.34 10.74
CA LEU A 158 -12.09 -8.89 10.72
C LEU A 158 -12.18 -8.36 9.28
N VAL A 159 -12.83 -7.21 9.13
CA VAL A 159 -12.80 -6.40 7.91
C VAL A 159 -12.25 -5.00 8.20
N LEU A 160 -11.48 -4.47 7.25
CA LEU A 160 -11.23 -3.03 7.18
C LEU A 160 -12.36 -2.39 6.35
N GLU A 161 -13.03 -1.41 6.93
CA GLU A 161 -14.01 -0.59 6.24
C GLU A 161 -13.49 0.82 6.06
N ARG A 162 -13.92 1.47 4.97
CA ARG A 162 -13.69 2.88 4.70
C ARG A 162 -15.01 3.57 4.40
N ARG A 163 -15.24 4.75 4.97
CA ARG A 163 -16.34 5.64 4.61
C ARG A 163 -15.84 6.82 3.79
N GLU A 164 -16.55 7.10 2.70
CA GLU A 164 -16.50 8.35 1.94
C GLU A 164 -17.95 8.85 1.81
N GLY A 165 -18.31 9.93 2.51
CA GLY A 165 -19.72 10.36 2.63
C GLY A 165 -20.46 9.63 3.76
N SER A 166 -21.63 9.05 3.48
CA SER A 166 -22.48 8.40 4.50
C SER A 166 -22.15 6.93 4.73
N ASP A 167 -21.76 6.21 3.68
CA ASP A 167 -21.78 4.76 3.65
C ASP A 167 -20.39 4.15 3.87
N TRP A 168 -20.36 2.99 4.51
CA TRP A 168 -19.13 2.24 4.77
C TRP A 168 -18.93 1.16 3.70
N ASP A 169 -17.81 1.22 3.01
CA ASP A 169 -17.35 0.18 2.10
C ASP A 169 -16.41 -0.77 2.81
N THR A 170 -16.66 -2.08 2.68
CA THR A 170 -15.66 -3.09 3.04
C THR A 170 -14.53 -3.11 2.00
N LEU A 171 -13.28 -2.92 2.45
CA LEU A 171 -12.10 -2.95 1.59
C LEU A 171 -11.53 -4.37 1.47
N TYR A 172 -11.31 -5.03 2.59
CA TYR A 172 -10.79 -6.39 2.65
C TYR A 172 -11.10 -7.05 3.99
N LYS A 173 -11.04 -8.39 3.98
CA LYS A 173 -11.14 -9.24 5.19
C LYS A 173 -9.79 -9.88 5.51
N PHE A 174 -9.53 -10.12 6.78
CA PHE A 174 -8.29 -10.72 7.26
C PHE A 174 -8.49 -11.44 8.60
N ASP A 175 -7.47 -12.19 9.01
CA ASP A 175 -7.39 -12.86 10.31
C ASP A 175 -6.11 -12.41 11.01
N PRO A 176 -6.20 -11.60 12.09
CA PRO A 176 -5.02 -11.07 12.76
C PRO A 176 -4.17 -12.15 13.45
N ALA A 177 -4.72 -13.34 13.71
CA ALA A 177 -3.97 -14.47 14.26
C ALA A 177 -3.19 -15.24 13.18
N GLU A 178 -3.55 -15.08 11.90
CA GLU A 178 -2.90 -15.76 10.79
C GLU A 178 -1.63 -15.01 10.35
N THR A 179 -0.52 -15.34 11.01
CA THR A 179 0.79 -14.80 10.65
C THR A 179 1.35 -15.43 9.39
N LYS A 180 2.02 -14.63 8.56
CA LYS A 180 2.65 -15.02 7.30
C LYS A 180 4.11 -14.60 7.25
N GLN A 181 4.87 -15.29 6.41
CA GLN A 181 6.13 -14.83 5.87
C GLN A 181 5.88 -14.33 4.43
N LEU A 182 6.76 -13.47 3.94
CA LEU A 182 6.61 -12.92 2.59
C LEU A 182 6.57 -14.00 1.49
N LYS A 183 7.30 -15.11 1.70
CA LYS A 183 7.27 -16.28 0.80
C LYS A 183 5.91 -16.99 0.73
N ASP A 184 5.07 -16.85 1.76
CA ASP A 184 3.75 -17.50 1.80
C ASP A 184 2.76 -16.84 0.81
N PHE A 185 3.12 -15.68 0.27
CA PHE A 185 2.38 -15.00 -0.79
C PHE A 185 2.82 -15.44 -2.20
N TYR A 186 3.77 -16.37 -2.36
CA TYR A 186 4.39 -16.67 -3.65
C TYR A 186 3.37 -17.01 -4.75
N ASP A 187 2.38 -17.85 -4.48
CA ASP A 187 1.39 -18.25 -5.49
C ASP A 187 0.54 -17.07 -5.98
N VAL A 188 -0.02 -16.28 -5.05
CA VAL A 188 -0.80 -15.08 -5.38
C VAL A 188 0.07 -13.98 -6.00
N PHE A 189 1.34 -13.90 -5.62
CA PHE A 189 2.35 -13.02 -6.20
C PHE A 189 2.66 -13.38 -7.67
N MET A 190 2.79 -14.67 -7.99
CA MET A 190 2.95 -15.13 -9.37
C MET A 190 1.69 -14.90 -10.20
N MET A 191 0.50 -15.17 -9.64
CA MET A 191 -0.78 -14.87 -10.30
C MET A 191 -0.96 -13.38 -10.56
N THR A 192 -0.51 -12.51 -9.65
CA THR A 192 -0.57 -11.05 -9.82
C THR A 192 0.27 -10.59 -11.00
N GLN A 193 1.44 -11.19 -11.21
CA GLN A 193 2.35 -10.82 -12.30
C GLN A 193 1.93 -11.42 -13.65
N TYR A 194 1.58 -12.70 -13.69
CA TYR A 194 1.47 -13.46 -14.94
C TYR A 194 0.07 -14.01 -15.23
N GLY A 195 -0.82 -14.03 -14.24
CA GLY A 195 -2.16 -14.59 -14.39
C GLY A 195 -3.01 -13.80 -15.39
N GLU A 196 -3.78 -14.50 -16.21
CA GLU A 196 -4.66 -13.87 -17.22
C GLU A 196 -5.71 -12.96 -16.57
N GLN A 197 -6.23 -13.38 -15.42
CA GLN A 197 -7.22 -12.66 -14.61
C GLN A 197 -6.65 -11.47 -13.83
N SER A 198 -5.33 -11.28 -13.80
CA SER A 198 -4.73 -10.17 -13.05
C SER A 198 -4.95 -8.85 -13.77
N LYS A 199 -5.57 -7.87 -13.09
CA LYS A 199 -5.67 -6.50 -13.59
C LYS A 199 -4.32 -5.76 -13.54
N PHE A 200 -3.39 -6.22 -12.70
CA PHE A 200 -2.08 -5.59 -12.51
C PHE A 200 -1.10 -5.80 -13.65
N ASN A 201 -1.35 -6.75 -14.56
CA ASN A 201 -0.49 -6.97 -15.72
C ASN A 201 -1.10 -6.48 -17.03
N LYS A 202 -2.19 -5.68 -16.97
CA LYS A 202 -2.90 -5.20 -18.17
C LYS A 202 -2.59 -3.75 -18.53
N MET A 203 -2.51 -2.89 -17.53
CA MET A 203 -2.32 -1.45 -17.71
C MET A 203 -1.45 -0.91 -16.56
N PRO A 204 -0.50 -0.02 -16.83
CA PRO A 204 0.25 0.68 -15.79
C PRO A 204 -0.68 1.53 -14.93
N VAL A 205 -0.40 1.51 -13.65
CA VAL A 205 -1.04 2.35 -12.66
C VAL A 205 0.01 2.82 -11.66
N ALA A 206 -0.04 4.10 -11.31
CA ALA A 206 0.68 4.66 -10.18
C ALA A 206 -0.31 5.39 -9.27
N MET A 207 -0.21 5.18 -7.96
CA MET A 207 -1.06 5.85 -6.97
C MET A 207 -0.19 6.41 -5.86
N ILE A 208 -0.52 7.62 -5.39
CA ILE A 208 0.15 8.25 -4.26
C ILE A 208 -0.89 8.99 -3.42
N LEU A 209 -0.74 8.93 -2.10
CA LEU A 209 -1.52 9.79 -1.21
C LEU A 209 -0.81 11.14 -1.09
N THR A 210 -1.58 12.21 -1.08
CA THR A 210 -1.11 13.54 -0.73
C THR A 210 -1.55 13.88 0.70
N GLU A 211 -1.15 15.05 1.17
CA GLU A 211 -1.55 15.55 2.50
C GLU A 211 -3.07 15.68 2.65
N ALA A 212 -3.81 15.94 1.56
CA ALA A 212 -5.25 16.20 1.60
C ALA A 212 -6.08 15.31 0.66
N GLY A 213 -5.46 14.31 0.03
CA GLY A 213 -6.08 13.61 -1.08
C GLY A 213 -5.25 12.49 -1.68
N ARG A 214 -5.63 12.05 -2.87
CA ARG A 214 -4.97 10.94 -3.56
C ARG A 214 -4.92 11.20 -5.04
N ILE A 215 -3.86 10.73 -5.68
CA ILE A 215 -3.66 10.85 -7.10
C ILE A 215 -3.49 9.44 -7.68
N THR A 216 -4.14 9.20 -8.82
CA THR A 216 -4.03 7.96 -9.58
C THR A 216 -3.73 8.29 -11.02
N LEU A 217 -2.65 7.74 -11.54
CA LEU A 217 -2.23 7.84 -12.93
C LEU A 217 -2.36 6.47 -13.58
N ASN A 218 -2.91 6.42 -14.77
CA ASN A 218 -2.81 5.30 -15.72
C ASN A 218 -2.53 5.85 -17.12
N ASP A 219 -2.37 4.98 -18.11
CA ASP A 219 -2.04 5.37 -19.50
C ASP A 219 -3.03 6.35 -20.14
N HIS A 220 -4.27 6.42 -19.63
CA HIS A 220 -5.32 7.24 -20.21
C HIS A 220 -5.59 8.52 -19.43
N SER A 221 -5.31 8.53 -18.12
CA SER A 221 -5.81 9.60 -17.26
C SER A 221 -5.05 9.79 -15.96
N LEU A 222 -5.04 11.03 -15.51
CA LEU A 222 -4.69 11.45 -14.17
C LEU A 222 -5.97 11.79 -13.41
N THR A 223 -6.24 11.06 -12.33
CA THR A 223 -7.38 11.31 -11.44
C THR A 223 -6.87 11.83 -10.11
N MET A 224 -7.35 12.99 -9.69
CA MET A 224 -7.03 13.62 -8.42
C MET A 224 -8.30 13.67 -7.57
N VAL A 225 -8.22 13.19 -6.34
CA VAL A 225 -9.29 13.34 -5.34
C VAL A 225 -8.72 14.15 -4.17
N MET A 226 -9.22 15.35 -3.95
CA MET A 226 -8.75 16.29 -2.92
C MET A 226 -9.96 16.87 -2.20
N GLU A 227 -10.01 16.84 -0.87
CA GLU A 227 -11.10 17.44 -0.08
C GLU A 227 -12.51 17.05 -0.60
N ASN A 228 -12.74 15.76 -0.86
CA ASN A 228 -13.97 15.21 -1.45
C ASN A 228 -14.33 15.71 -2.88
N ARG A 229 -13.42 16.41 -3.57
CA ARG A 229 -13.58 16.80 -4.98
C ARG A 229 -12.76 15.88 -5.86
N LYS A 230 -13.35 15.41 -6.97
CA LYS A 230 -12.68 14.56 -7.96
C LYS A 230 -12.48 15.33 -9.26
N ALA A 231 -11.23 15.44 -9.69
CA ALA A 231 -10.84 15.93 -11.01
C ALA A 231 -10.23 14.78 -11.82
N LYS A 232 -10.49 14.75 -13.12
CA LYS A 232 -9.92 13.75 -14.03
C LYS A 232 -9.46 14.44 -15.31
N GLU A 233 -8.21 14.23 -15.67
CA GLU A 233 -7.58 14.76 -16.87
C GLU A 233 -7.16 13.61 -17.77
N VAL A 234 -7.23 13.80 -19.08
CA VAL A 234 -6.72 12.84 -20.06
C VAL A 234 -5.22 13.06 -20.23
N ILE A 235 -4.46 11.97 -20.17
CA ILE A 235 -3.01 12.01 -20.43
C ILE A 235 -2.78 11.92 -21.93
N LYS A 236 -1.99 12.84 -22.48
CA LYS A 236 -1.62 12.79 -23.90
C LYS A 236 -0.55 11.71 -24.12
N PRO A 237 -0.49 11.11 -25.32
CA PRO A 237 0.60 10.23 -25.68
C PRO A 237 1.96 10.89 -25.42
N GLY A 238 2.85 10.21 -24.69
CA GLY A 238 4.18 10.70 -24.33
C GLY A 238 4.27 11.50 -23.02
N ASP A 239 3.15 11.93 -22.43
CA ASP A 239 3.18 12.69 -21.16
C ASP A 239 3.27 11.79 -19.92
N PHE A 240 3.03 10.49 -20.05
CA PHE A 240 2.97 9.56 -18.90
C PHE A 240 4.25 9.56 -18.04
N GLU A 241 5.42 9.43 -18.67
CA GLU A 241 6.71 9.43 -17.96
C GLU A 241 6.99 10.77 -17.28
N LYS A 242 6.60 11.88 -17.92
CA LYS A 242 6.72 13.21 -17.34
C LYS A 242 5.85 13.33 -16.08
N VAL A 243 4.60 12.89 -16.13
CA VAL A 243 3.70 12.92 -14.96
C VAL A 243 4.19 11.99 -13.85
N LEU A 244 4.75 10.83 -14.19
CA LEU A 244 5.42 9.96 -13.22
C LEU A 244 6.57 10.67 -12.49
N ALA A 245 7.43 11.40 -13.22
CA ALA A 245 8.53 12.14 -12.63
C ALA A 245 8.03 13.31 -11.77
N ASP A 246 7.10 14.11 -12.28
CA ASP A 246 6.63 15.35 -11.65
C ASP A 246 5.77 15.11 -10.39
N ILE A 247 4.92 14.08 -10.40
CA ILE A 247 3.94 13.83 -9.32
C ILE A 247 4.37 12.68 -8.41
N PHE A 248 4.93 11.61 -8.98
CA PHE A 248 5.22 10.36 -8.25
C PHE A 248 6.72 10.22 -7.91
N ASN A 249 7.55 11.18 -8.34
CA ASN A 249 9.02 11.14 -8.23
C ASN A 249 9.64 9.87 -8.85
N ILE A 250 8.99 9.29 -9.87
CA ILE A 250 9.52 8.14 -10.62
C ILE A 250 10.26 8.68 -11.86
N LYS A 251 11.57 8.88 -11.74
CA LYS A 251 12.42 9.47 -12.81
C LYS A 251 12.92 8.46 -13.84
N SER A 252 12.92 7.17 -13.50
CA SER A 252 13.42 6.10 -14.36
C SER A 252 12.46 4.91 -14.30
N PRO A 253 11.26 5.04 -14.91
CA PRO A 253 10.36 3.91 -15.07
C PRO A 253 10.99 2.85 -16.02
N PRO A 254 10.57 1.58 -15.92
CA PRO A 254 11.00 0.58 -16.88
C PRO A 254 10.37 0.89 -18.24
N LYS A 255 11.08 0.55 -19.33
CA LYS A 255 10.49 0.64 -20.67
C LYS A 255 9.27 -0.26 -20.74
N GLN A 256 8.13 0.28 -21.15
CA GLN A 256 6.94 -0.52 -21.35
C GLN A 256 7.10 -1.40 -22.59
N ILE A 257 6.66 -2.65 -22.48
CA ILE A 257 6.62 -3.58 -23.62
C ILE A 257 5.37 -3.22 -24.43
N GLU A 258 5.53 -2.88 -25.71
CA GLU A 258 4.40 -2.83 -26.64
C GLU A 258 3.79 -4.22 -26.73
N ARG A 259 2.50 -4.34 -26.39
CA ARG A 259 1.74 -5.60 -26.47
C ARG A 259 0.79 -5.60 -27.66
#